data_AF-A0A674N2G5-F1
#
_entry.id   AF-A0A674N2G5-F1
#
_cell.length_a   1.000
_cell.length_b   1.000
_cell.length_c   1.000
_cell.angle_alpha   90.00
_cell.angle_beta   90.00
_cell.angle_gamma   90.00
#
_symmetry.space_group_name_H-M   'P 1'
#
loop_
_entity.id
_entity.type
_entity.pdbx_description
1 polymer ?
#
loop_
_entity_poly.entity_id
_entity_poly.type
_entity_poly.pdbx_seq_one_letter_code
_entity_poly.pdbx_strand_id
1 'polypeptide(L)'
;MSLLTGQAAALSVAVATQRPELIYDYTGFVEEMKRVFDHPVTGRQAVSQLLDLRQGNSSASEYAVNFCILAAESGWGDSALQAIFLKGLAGELKDELAVRDECHSLNSLIDLTIRIDNRIRERARERQVTQRGRFRTYSQFYSPDSFPRSPAASHYAQEQPPQPAEEPMQLGRTRLTATERQRRMQHQLCLYCAQQGHYISRCPEVPRGRGSPRSQGTKLSRISSSSSSRIQIQGATARGGPIPGER
;
A
#
# COMPACT_ATOMS: atom_id res chain seq x y z
N MET A 1 43.61 37.47 -8.20
CA MET A 1 42.64 36.54 -8.81
C MET A 1 41.38 36.59 -7.95
N SER A 2 40.35 37.32 -8.40
CA SER A 2 39.06 37.42 -7.69
C SER A 2 38.34 36.08 -7.75
N LEU A 3 37.97 35.51 -6.59
CA LEU A 3 37.21 34.26 -6.49
C LEU A 3 35.72 34.44 -6.82
N LEU A 4 35.25 35.69 -6.95
CA LEU A 4 33.85 36.02 -7.22
C LEU A 4 33.63 36.18 -8.72
N THR A 5 32.62 35.49 -9.24
CA THR A 5 32.20 35.55 -10.65
C THR A 5 30.69 35.77 -10.76
N GLY A 6 30.22 36.19 -11.94
CA GLY A 6 28.80 36.40 -12.21
C GLY A 6 28.14 37.43 -11.28
N GLN A 7 26.95 37.11 -10.78
CA GLN A 7 26.17 38.00 -9.91
C GLN A 7 26.88 38.32 -8.58
N ALA A 8 27.72 37.41 -8.07
CA ALA A 8 28.48 37.63 -6.84
C ALA A 8 29.55 38.73 -7.01
N ALA A 9 30.17 38.80 -8.19
CA ALA A 9 31.10 39.88 -8.52
C ALA A 9 30.36 41.22 -8.64
N ALA A 10 29.23 41.25 -9.33
CA ALA A 10 28.40 42.46 -9.46
C ALA A 10 27.92 42.97 -8.09
N LEU A 11 27.53 42.06 -7.18
CA LEU A 11 27.17 42.41 -5.81
C LEU A 11 28.36 43.00 -5.05
N SER A 12 29.55 42.38 -5.12
CA SER A 12 30.73 42.89 -4.41
C SER A 12 31.09 44.31 -4.82
N VAL A 13 30.93 44.67 -6.09
CA VAL A 13 31.15 46.04 -6.59
C VAL A 13 30.05 46.98 -6.09
N ALA A 14 28.80 46.53 -6.05
CA ALA A 14 27.69 47.32 -5.52
C ALA A 14 27.84 47.61 -4.01
N VAL A 15 28.20 46.59 -3.22
CA VAL A 15 28.46 46.72 -1.77
C VAL A 15 29.65 47.63 -1.54
N ALA A 16 30.72 47.48 -2.33
CA ALA A 16 31.89 48.35 -2.26
C ALA A 16 31.56 49.83 -2.53
N THR A 17 30.59 50.10 -3.38
CA THR A 17 30.17 51.46 -3.73
C THR A 17 29.24 52.07 -2.68
N GLN A 18 28.38 51.26 -2.05
CA GLN A 18 27.39 51.73 -1.07
C GLN A 18 27.91 51.75 0.37
N ARG A 19 28.85 50.85 0.71
CA ARG A 19 29.41 50.64 2.05
C ARG A 19 30.89 50.27 1.95
N PRO A 20 31.78 51.25 1.69
CA PRO A 20 33.20 51.00 1.47
C PRO A 20 33.90 50.37 2.69
N GLU A 21 33.43 50.66 3.91
CA GLU A 21 33.88 50.03 5.16
C GLU A 21 33.72 48.50 5.19
N LEU A 22 32.70 47.95 4.53
CA LEU A 22 32.49 46.49 4.46
C LEU A 22 33.52 45.77 3.58
N ILE A 23 34.23 46.47 2.68
CA ILE A 23 35.27 45.85 1.86
C ILE A 23 36.48 45.45 2.72
N TYR A 24 36.72 46.19 3.81
CA TYR A 24 37.85 45.99 4.71
C TYR A 24 37.50 45.13 5.94
N ASP A 25 36.21 44.87 6.17
CA ASP A 25 35.73 43.93 7.17
C ASP A 25 35.27 42.63 6.51
N TYR A 26 36.12 41.60 6.58
CA TYR A 26 35.80 40.28 6.05
C TYR A 26 34.51 39.70 6.64
N THR A 27 34.25 39.94 7.94
CA THR A 27 33.09 39.35 8.61
C THR A 27 31.79 39.98 8.12
N GLY A 28 31.71 41.32 8.12
CA GLY A 28 30.58 42.04 7.55
C GLY A 28 30.39 41.79 6.05
N PHE A 29 31.48 41.66 5.28
CA PHE A 29 31.40 41.32 3.86
C PHE A 29 30.76 39.94 3.64
N VAL A 30 31.17 38.93 4.41
CA VAL A 30 30.61 37.58 4.33
C VAL A 30 29.15 37.55 4.78
N GLU A 31 28.78 38.31 5.82
CA GLU A 31 27.38 38.43 6.24
C GLU A 31 26.51 39.07 5.17
N GLU A 32 26.98 40.13 4.51
CA GLU A 32 26.24 40.77 3.42
C GLU A 32 26.15 39.86 2.19
N MET A 33 27.21 39.10 1.89
CA MET A 33 27.18 38.11 0.80
C MET A 33 26.23 36.95 1.12
N LYS A 34 26.21 36.47 2.36
CA LYS A 34 25.19 35.52 2.83
C LYS A 34 23.80 36.13 2.74
N ARG A 35 23.56 37.36 3.22
CA ARG A 35 22.25 38.02 3.14
C ARG A 35 21.67 38.08 1.72
N VAL A 36 22.53 38.21 0.71
CA VAL A 36 22.10 38.35 -0.70
C VAL A 36 22.16 37.06 -1.51
N PHE A 37 22.90 36.04 -1.08
CA PHE A 37 22.97 34.76 -1.81
C PHE A 37 22.43 33.58 -1.02
N ASP A 38 22.66 33.58 0.29
CA ASP A 38 21.96 32.74 1.24
C ASP A 38 20.56 33.36 1.43
N HIS A 39 19.72 33.16 0.42
CA HIS A 39 18.29 33.19 0.61
C HIS A 39 17.94 31.79 1.08
N PRO A 40 17.97 31.46 2.39
CA PRO A 40 17.27 30.28 2.83
C PRO A 40 15.87 30.48 2.30
N VAL A 41 15.40 29.55 1.47
CA VAL A 41 13.99 29.40 1.13
C VAL A 41 13.27 29.59 2.45
N THR A 42 12.66 30.77 2.60
CA THR A 42 12.45 31.41 3.91
C THR A 42 11.83 30.38 4.83
N GLY A 43 12.23 30.23 6.09
CA GLY A 43 11.70 29.15 6.95
C GLY A 43 10.19 28.92 6.84
N ARG A 44 9.39 29.96 6.49
CA ARG A 44 7.99 29.85 6.01
C ARG A 44 7.74 28.91 4.80
N GLN A 45 8.48 29.01 3.70
CA GLN A 45 8.38 28.09 2.57
C GLN A 45 8.81 26.67 2.96
N ALA A 46 9.89 26.50 3.72
CA ALA A 46 10.31 25.19 4.23
C ALA A 46 9.22 24.56 5.13
N VAL A 47 8.65 25.34 6.05
CA VAL A 47 7.52 24.93 6.90
C VAL A 47 6.28 24.55 6.08
N SER A 48 5.91 25.36 5.08
CA SER A 48 4.77 25.04 4.21
C SER A 48 5.00 23.72 3.47
N GLN A 49 6.18 23.54 2.88
CA GLN A 49 6.55 22.30 2.20
C GLN A 49 6.55 21.10 3.16
N LEU A 50 7.05 21.28 4.40
CA LEU A 50 7.09 20.25 5.42
C LEU A 50 5.68 19.83 5.87
N LEU A 51 4.74 20.77 5.97
CA LEU A 51 3.33 20.51 6.29
C LEU A 51 2.59 19.78 5.16
N ASP A 52 2.95 20.05 3.91
CA ASP A 52 2.37 19.44 2.72
C ASP A 52 3.06 18.13 2.32
N LEU A 53 4.26 17.85 2.85
CA LEU A 53 5.03 16.66 2.55
C LEU A 53 4.26 15.38 2.93
N ARG A 54 4.09 14.48 1.96
CA ARG A 54 3.48 13.15 2.15
C ARG A 54 4.41 12.10 1.59
N GLN A 55 4.50 10.95 2.27
CA GLN A 55 5.25 9.80 1.77
C GLN A 55 4.68 9.29 0.44
N GLY A 56 3.35 9.22 0.31
CA GLY A 56 2.71 8.70 -0.90
C GLY A 56 3.19 7.28 -1.23
N ASN A 57 3.72 7.10 -2.45
CA ASN A 57 4.26 5.81 -2.93
C ASN A 57 5.78 5.67 -2.74
N SER A 58 6.45 6.69 -2.18
CA SER A 58 7.91 6.66 -1.94
C SER A 58 8.26 5.73 -0.77
N SER A 59 9.53 5.33 -0.67
CA SER A 59 10.01 4.62 0.52
C SER A 59 10.04 5.53 1.74
N ALA A 60 9.97 4.92 2.93
CA ALA A 60 10.14 5.66 4.17
C ALA A 60 11.51 6.35 4.22
N SER A 61 12.54 5.75 3.63
CA SER A 61 13.88 6.35 3.54
C SER A 61 13.92 7.59 2.65
N GLU A 62 13.30 7.55 1.47
CA GLU A 62 13.24 8.68 0.55
C GLU A 62 12.44 9.83 1.14
N TYR A 63 11.29 9.50 1.75
CA TYR A 63 10.49 10.45 2.50
C TYR A 63 11.28 11.09 3.66
N ALA A 64 12.02 10.30 4.45
CA ALA A 64 12.81 10.79 5.57
C ALA A 64 13.91 11.76 5.15
N VAL A 65 14.59 11.51 4.02
CA VAL A 65 15.60 12.44 3.49
C VAL A 65 14.98 13.80 3.18
N ASN A 66 13.88 13.81 2.41
CA ASN A 66 13.19 15.05 2.05
C ASN A 66 12.67 15.79 3.29
N PHE A 67 12.16 15.04 4.26
CA PHE A 67 11.71 15.60 5.53
C PHE A 67 12.87 16.26 6.30
N CYS A 68 14.02 15.58 6.44
CA CYS A 68 15.16 16.10 7.18
C CYS A 68 15.74 17.38 6.55
N ILE A 69 15.77 17.47 5.22
CA ILE A 69 16.20 18.68 4.50
C ILE A 69 15.30 19.86 4.88
N LEU A 70 13.98 19.69 4.78
CA LEU A 70 13.02 20.74 5.12
C LEU A 70 12.99 21.04 6.63
N ALA A 71 13.22 20.03 7.47
CA ALA A 71 13.23 20.17 8.92
C ALA A 71 14.41 21.03 9.40
N ALA A 72 15.58 20.85 8.81
CA ALA A 72 16.78 21.64 9.11
C ALA A 72 16.57 23.14 8.87
N GLU A 73 15.79 23.50 7.84
CA GLU A 73 15.49 24.89 7.48
C GLU A 73 14.28 25.48 8.24
N SER A 74 13.48 24.63 8.89
CA SER A 74 12.22 25.03 9.54
C SER A 74 12.38 25.65 10.93
N GLY A 75 13.47 25.34 11.65
CA GLY A 75 13.70 25.74 13.04
C GLY A 75 12.72 25.13 14.05
N TRP A 76 11.98 24.08 13.69
CA TRP A 76 11.01 23.42 14.58
C TRP A 76 11.70 22.46 15.55
N GLY A 77 11.14 22.34 16.76
CA GLY A 77 11.62 21.39 17.76
C GLY A 77 11.20 19.95 17.47
N ASP A 78 11.93 18.99 18.04
CA ASP A 78 11.75 17.55 17.82
C ASP A 78 10.32 17.05 18.02
N SER A 79 9.60 17.53 19.05
CA SER A 79 8.22 17.12 19.30
C SER A 79 7.27 17.52 18.16
N ALA A 80 7.42 18.74 17.63
CA ALA A 80 6.63 19.19 16.49
C ALA A 80 7.01 18.44 15.21
N LEU A 81 8.31 18.21 14.99
CA LEU A 81 8.80 17.44 13.85
C LEU A 81 8.31 16.00 13.88
N GLN A 82 8.30 15.34 15.04
CA GLN A 82 7.75 13.99 15.19
C GLN A 82 6.26 13.94 14.81
N ALA A 83 5.46 14.86 15.33
CA ALA A 83 4.02 14.89 15.03
C ALA A 83 3.74 15.05 13.53
N ILE A 84 4.53 15.88 12.85
CA ILE A 84 4.33 16.17 11.42
C ILE A 84 4.92 15.08 10.53
N PHE A 85 6.05 14.50 10.93
CA PHE A 85 6.58 13.28 10.31
C PHE A 85 5.53 12.18 10.33
N LEU A 86 4.96 11.88 11.51
CA LEU A 86 3.89 10.90 11.66
C LEU A 86 2.70 11.25 10.77
N LYS A 87 2.25 12.51 10.73
CA LYS A 87 1.14 12.95 9.87
C LYS A 87 1.39 12.67 8.38
N GLY A 88 2.63 12.81 7.91
CA GLY A 88 2.99 12.63 6.51
C GLY A 88 3.19 11.17 6.06
N LEU A 89 3.31 10.22 6.99
CA LEU A 89 3.50 8.80 6.68
C LEU A 89 2.28 8.13 6.04
N ALA A 90 2.54 7.04 5.32
CA ALA A 90 1.53 6.14 4.79
C ALA A 90 0.70 5.49 5.92
N GLY A 91 -0.58 5.21 5.66
CA GLY A 91 -1.49 4.62 6.64
C GLY A 91 -0.98 3.30 7.23
N GLU A 92 -0.47 2.40 6.38
CA GLU A 92 0.07 1.10 6.82
C GLU A 92 1.23 1.25 7.84
N LEU A 93 2.08 2.27 7.66
CA LEU A 93 3.17 2.54 8.59
C LEU A 93 2.68 3.18 9.89
N LYS A 94 1.66 4.05 9.82
CA LYS A 94 1.03 4.63 11.02
C LYS A 94 0.40 3.54 11.89
N ASP A 95 -0.32 2.61 11.27
CA ASP A 95 -0.96 1.49 11.97
C ASP A 95 0.08 0.59 12.65
N GLU A 96 1.19 0.31 11.98
CA GLU A 96 2.30 -0.48 12.51
C GLU A 96 3.11 0.26 13.61
N LEU A 97 3.16 1.59 13.56
CA LEU A 97 3.81 2.42 14.58
C LEU A 97 2.96 2.56 15.85
N ALA A 98 1.64 2.68 15.72
CA ALA A 98 0.71 2.79 16.86
C ALA A 98 0.76 1.57 17.81
N VAL A 99 1.22 0.42 17.32
CA VAL A 99 1.41 -0.79 18.14
C VAL A 99 2.74 -0.76 18.92
N ARG A 100 3.67 0.15 18.58
CA ARG A 100 5.08 0.14 19.01
C ARG A 100 5.54 1.46 19.67
N ASP A 101 4.62 2.32 20.10
CA ASP A 101 4.79 3.76 20.48
C ASP A 101 5.88 4.11 21.54
N GLU A 102 7.16 3.85 21.26
CA GLU A 102 8.30 4.19 22.14
C GLU A 102 9.37 5.04 21.42
N CYS A 103 8.97 6.00 20.58
CA CYS A 103 9.92 6.91 19.94
C CYS A 103 10.02 8.22 20.72
N HIS A 104 11.10 8.39 21.49
CA HIS A 104 11.37 9.62 22.25
C HIS A 104 12.11 10.71 21.44
N SER A 105 12.65 10.38 20.27
CA SER A 105 13.38 11.30 19.41
C SER A 105 12.97 11.17 17.94
N LEU A 106 13.16 12.24 17.16
CA LEU A 106 12.87 12.24 15.73
C LEU A 106 13.71 11.19 14.99
N ASN A 107 14.99 11.09 15.32
CA ASN A 107 15.89 10.13 14.70
C ASN A 107 15.46 8.68 15.01
N SER A 108 15.10 8.38 16.26
CA SER A 108 14.60 7.04 16.62
C SER A 108 13.30 6.71 15.88
N LEU A 109 12.43 7.69 15.67
CA LEU A 109 11.21 7.52 14.90
C LEU A 109 11.50 7.24 13.42
N ILE A 110 12.41 7.99 12.82
CA ILE A 110 12.84 7.80 11.43
C ILE A 110 13.43 6.40 11.24
N ASP A 111 14.36 6.00 12.12
CA ASP A 111 15.01 4.69 12.07
C ASP A 111 14.01 3.55 12.19
N LEU A 112 13.07 3.65 13.13
CA LEU A 112 12.02 2.66 13.32
C LEU A 112 11.12 2.58 12.07
N THR A 113 10.72 3.71 11.52
CA THR A 113 9.86 3.79 10.33
C THR A 113 10.53 3.14 9.13
N ILE A 114 11.81 3.41 8.89
CA ILE A 114 12.59 2.80 7.80
C ILE A 114 12.68 1.28 7.99
N ARG A 115 12.94 0.81 9.21
CA ARG A 115 12.99 -0.62 9.51
C ARG A 115 11.65 -1.32 9.23
N ILE A 116 10.54 -0.70 9.60
CA ILE A 116 9.19 -1.25 9.35
C ILE A 116 8.90 -1.28 7.83
N ASP A 117 9.14 -0.18 7.10
CA ASP A 117 8.94 -0.12 5.65
C ASP A 117 9.76 -1.19 4.91
N ASN A 118 11.03 -1.35 5.28
CA ASN A 118 11.89 -2.39 4.73
C ASN A 118 11.31 -3.79 4.97
N ARG A 119 10.79 -4.05 6.18
CA ARG A 119 10.19 -5.34 6.54
C ARG A 119 8.90 -5.63 5.78
N ILE A 120 8.03 -4.62 5.63
CA ILE A 120 6.79 -4.74 4.84
C ILE A 120 7.13 -5.05 3.39
N ARG A 121 8.05 -4.28 2.79
CA ARG A 121 8.50 -4.47 1.41
C ARG A 121 9.16 -5.82 1.19
N GLU A 122 9.99 -6.28 2.12
CA GLU A 122 10.59 -7.61 2.09
C GLU A 122 9.52 -8.71 2.07
N ARG A 123 8.57 -8.65 3.01
CA ARG A 123 7.48 -9.63 3.09
C ARG A 123 6.60 -9.64 1.84
N ALA A 124 6.36 -8.48 1.24
CA ALA A 124 5.65 -8.37 -0.02
C ALA A 124 6.41 -9.07 -1.16
N ARG A 125 7.74 -8.90 -1.25
CA ARG A 125 8.59 -9.62 -2.22
C ARG A 125 8.54 -11.13 -2.01
N GLU A 126 8.65 -11.61 -0.78
CA GLU A 126 8.56 -13.05 -0.46
C GLU A 126 7.21 -13.65 -0.88
N ARG A 127 6.11 -12.94 -0.62
CA ARG A 127 4.76 -13.34 -1.05
C ARG A 127 4.64 -13.41 -2.56
N GLN A 128 5.24 -12.47 -3.30
CA GLN A 128 5.21 -12.47 -4.75
C GLN A 128 5.96 -13.66 -5.36
N VAL A 129 7.12 -14.03 -4.79
CA VAL A 129 7.90 -15.21 -5.20
C VAL A 129 7.13 -16.50 -4.94
N THR A 130 6.57 -16.65 -3.74
CA THR A 130 5.81 -17.86 -3.36
C THR A 130 4.49 -18.01 -4.13
N GLN A 131 3.80 -16.91 -4.44
CA GLN A 131 2.64 -16.95 -5.34
C GLN A 131 3.01 -17.41 -6.74
N ARG A 132 4.07 -16.85 -7.33
CA ARG A 132 4.55 -17.30 -8.65
C ARG A 132 4.92 -18.79 -8.65
N GLY A 133 5.51 -19.30 -7.57
CA GLY A 133 5.76 -20.73 -7.39
C GLY A 133 4.48 -21.58 -7.33
N ARG A 134 3.45 -21.13 -6.59
CA ARG A 134 2.16 -21.83 -6.47
C ARG A 134 1.33 -21.83 -7.76
N PHE A 135 1.39 -20.76 -8.56
CA PHE A 135 0.76 -20.74 -9.88
C PHE A 135 1.51 -21.62 -10.90
N ARG A 136 2.83 -21.82 -10.74
CA ARG A 136 3.61 -22.74 -11.57
C ARG A 136 3.31 -24.21 -11.26
N THR A 137 3.15 -24.56 -9.98
CA THR A 137 2.84 -25.94 -9.59
C THR A 137 1.41 -26.33 -9.93
N TYR A 138 0.43 -25.42 -9.85
CA TYR A 138 -0.95 -25.73 -10.24
C TYR A 138 -1.13 -25.95 -11.76
N SER A 139 -0.33 -25.27 -12.60
CA SER A 139 -0.33 -25.47 -14.06
C SER A 139 0.23 -26.84 -14.49
N GLN A 140 1.06 -27.48 -13.67
CA GLN A 140 1.64 -28.81 -13.98
C GLN A 140 0.71 -29.99 -13.69
N PHE A 141 -0.37 -29.81 -12.92
CA PHE A 141 -1.30 -30.89 -12.58
C PHE A 141 -2.55 -30.98 -13.48
N TYR A 142 -2.68 -30.10 -14.48
CA TYR A 142 -3.73 -30.16 -15.50
C TYR A 142 -3.16 -29.92 -16.91
N SER A 143 -2.26 -30.81 -17.34
CA SER A 143 -2.09 -31.07 -18.78
C SER A 143 -3.11 -32.14 -19.18
N PRO A 144 -4.02 -31.91 -20.17
CA PRO A 144 -5.07 -32.87 -20.50
C PRO A 144 -4.62 -34.10 -21.30
N ASP A 145 -3.33 -34.32 -21.51
CA ASP A 145 -2.88 -35.31 -22.48
C ASP A 145 -1.53 -35.93 -22.11
N SER A 146 -1.57 -36.91 -21.20
CA SER A 146 -0.60 -38.02 -21.16
C SER A 146 -1.07 -39.03 -20.11
N PHE A 147 -1.88 -39.99 -20.54
CA PHE A 147 -2.13 -41.21 -19.78
C PHE A 147 -0.86 -42.06 -19.77
N PRO A 148 -0.23 -42.36 -18.62
CA PRO A 148 0.78 -43.40 -18.56
C PRO A 148 0.03 -44.73 -18.55
N ARG A 149 0.07 -45.43 -19.68
CA ARG A 149 -0.35 -46.82 -19.80
C ARG A 149 0.62 -47.68 -18.99
N SER A 150 0.21 -48.12 -17.80
CA SER A 150 0.96 -49.16 -17.06
C SER A 150 0.47 -50.56 -17.46
N PRO A 151 1.38 -51.54 -17.55
CA PRO A 151 1.10 -52.87 -18.09
C PRO A 151 0.37 -53.76 -17.07
N ALA A 152 -0.41 -54.69 -17.60
CA ALA A 152 -1.14 -55.69 -16.83
C ALA A 152 -0.22 -56.83 -16.35
N ALA A 153 -0.35 -57.20 -15.07
CA ALA A 153 -0.18 -58.54 -14.48
C ALA A 153 -0.57 -58.42 -12.98
N SER A 154 -1.80 -58.76 -12.58
CA SER A 154 -2.31 -60.08 -12.17
C SER A 154 -1.78 -60.59 -10.82
N HIS A 155 -2.75 -60.82 -9.91
CA HIS A 155 -2.82 -61.88 -8.89
C HIS A 155 -2.54 -61.58 -7.39
N TYR A 156 -3.69 -61.46 -6.68
CA TYR A 156 -4.04 -61.83 -5.29
C TYR A 156 -3.26 -61.26 -4.08
N ALA A 157 -3.93 -60.40 -3.32
CA ALA A 157 -4.02 -60.50 -1.85
C ALA A 157 -5.18 -59.62 -1.37
N GLN A 158 -6.25 -60.26 -0.88
CA GLN A 158 -7.23 -59.61 -0.02
C GLN A 158 -6.57 -59.35 1.33
N GLU A 159 -6.31 -58.09 1.67
CA GLU A 159 -6.15 -57.66 3.05
C GLU A 159 -7.19 -56.57 3.34
N GLN A 160 -8.13 -56.91 4.21
CA GLN A 160 -9.09 -55.97 4.78
C GLN A 160 -8.34 -54.93 5.62
N PRO A 161 -8.65 -53.63 5.52
CA PRO A 161 -8.09 -52.66 6.45
C PRO A 161 -8.75 -52.79 7.84
N PRO A 162 -8.01 -52.54 8.93
CA PRO A 162 -8.48 -52.72 10.29
C PRO A 162 -9.59 -51.71 10.62
N GLN A 163 -10.66 -52.20 11.22
CA GLN A 163 -11.73 -51.38 11.82
C GLN A 163 -11.13 -50.50 12.93
N PRO A 164 -11.20 -49.16 12.84
CA PRO A 164 -10.91 -48.33 14.00
C PRO A 164 -12.13 -48.34 14.92
N ALA A 165 -11.88 -48.70 16.18
CA ALA A 165 -12.83 -48.71 17.26
C ALA A 165 -13.70 -47.44 17.31
N GLU A 166 -14.98 -47.65 17.60
CA GLU A 166 -15.95 -46.60 17.86
C GLU A 166 -15.59 -45.88 19.16
N GLU A 167 -15.02 -44.67 19.06
CA GLU A 167 -14.99 -43.72 20.17
C GLU A 167 -16.23 -42.81 20.11
N PRO A 168 -16.96 -42.64 21.23
CA PRO A 168 -18.22 -41.93 21.27
C PRO A 168 -18.04 -40.40 21.27
N MET A 169 -18.97 -39.73 20.60
CA MET A 169 -19.22 -38.28 20.61
C MET A 169 -18.12 -37.38 20.01
N GLN A 170 -18.16 -37.16 18.70
CA GLN A 170 -17.54 -35.96 18.11
C GLN A 170 -18.43 -35.31 17.04
N LEU A 171 -19.30 -34.42 17.52
CA LEU A 171 -19.98 -33.41 16.72
C LEU A 171 -18.92 -32.48 16.09
N GLY A 172 -18.90 -32.36 14.76
CA GLY A 172 -18.18 -31.25 14.08
C GLY A 172 -17.15 -31.61 13.00
N ARG A 173 -17.20 -32.78 12.35
CA ARG A 173 -16.32 -33.05 11.19
C ARG A 173 -16.76 -32.28 9.94
N THR A 174 -16.28 -31.04 9.77
CA THR A 174 -16.45 -30.24 8.54
C THR A 174 -15.43 -30.54 7.44
N ARG A 175 -14.54 -31.52 7.62
CA ARG A 175 -13.55 -31.92 6.60
C ARG A 175 -13.74 -33.38 6.20
N LEU A 176 -14.27 -33.60 5.00
CA LEU A 176 -14.27 -34.91 4.36
C LEU A 176 -12.83 -35.38 4.16
N THR A 177 -12.56 -36.66 4.40
CA THR A 177 -11.29 -37.28 3.99
C THR A 177 -11.17 -37.26 2.47
N ALA A 178 -9.93 -37.33 1.96
CA ALA A 178 -9.70 -37.38 0.50
C ALA A 178 -10.41 -38.57 -0.15
N THR A 179 -10.44 -39.71 0.54
CA THR A 179 -11.13 -40.93 0.11
C THR A 179 -12.65 -40.75 0.06
N GLU A 180 -13.27 -40.18 1.09
CA GLU A 180 -14.72 -39.93 1.11
C GLU A 180 -15.13 -38.87 0.09
N ARG A 181 -14.29 -37.85 -0.13
CA ARG A 181 -14.51 -36.85 -1.18
C ARG A 181 -14.50 -37.50 -2.56
N GLN A 182 -13.53 -38.37 -2.85
CA GLN A 182 -13.44 -39.07 -4.13
C GLN A 182 -14.64 -39.99 -4.35
N ARG A 183 -15.04 -40.77 -3.33
CA ARG A 183 -16.25 -41.61 -3.37
C ARG A 183 -17.48 -40.77 -3.71
N ARG A 184 -17.70 -39.66 -3.01
CA ARG A 184 -18.85 -38.77 -3.27
C ARG A 184 -18.80 -38.16 -4.67
N MET A 185 -17.62 -37.80 -5.18
CA MET A 185 -17.49 -37.29 -6.56
C MET A 185 -17.80 -38.36 -7.61
N GLN A 186 -17.31 -39.60 -7.42
CA GLN A 186 -17.55 -40.72 -8.34
C GLN A 186 -19.04 -41.09 -8.40
N HIS A 187 -19.73 -41.02 -7.27
CA HIS A 187 -21.16 -41.34 -7.15
C HIS A 187 -22.07 -40.11 -7.26
N GLN A 188 -21.56 -38.95 -7.69
CA GLN A 188 -22.31 -37.69 -7.86
C GLN A 188 -23.15 -37.27 -6.64
N LEU A 189 -22.58 -37.48 -5.45
CA LEU A 189 -23.17 -37.12 -4.16
C LEU A 189 -22.71 -35.73 -3.71
N CYS A 190 -23.60 -35.04 -3.01
CA CYS A 190 -23.30 -33.75 -2.41
C CYS A 190 -22.16 -33.85 -1.38
N LEU A 191 -21.16 -32.97 -1.49
CA LEU A 191 -20.02 -32.93 -0.56
C LEU A 191 -20.40 -32.45 0.85
N TYR A 192 -21.60 -31.93 1.06
CA TYR A 192 -22.10 -31.55 2.37
C TYR A 192 -22.99 -32.67 2.95
N CYS A 193 -24.20 -32.83 2.43
CA CYS A 193 -25.21 -33.76 2.96
C CYS A 193 -25.16 -35.19 2.40
N ALA A 194 -24.21 -35.52 1.51
CA ALA A 194 -24.07 -36.84 0.88
C ALA A 194 -25.26 -37.32 0.01
N GLN A 195 -26.23 -36.45 -0.31
CA GLN A 195 -27.39 -36.80 -1.14
C GLN A 195 -27.09 -36.69 -2.65
N GLN A 196 -27.81 -37.50 -3.44
CA GLN A 196 -27.73 -37.51 -4.91
C GLN A 196 -28.46 -36.30 -5.52
N GLY A 197 -28.10 -35.92 -6.75
CA GLY A 197 -28.86 -34.96 -7.57
C GLY A 197 -28.50 -33.48 -7.38
N HIS A 198 -27.56 -33.14 -6.49
CA HIS A 198 -27.04 -31.79 -6.36
C HIS A 198 -25.60 -31.77 -5.82
N TYR A 199 -24.86 -30.70 -6.11
CA TYR A 199 -23.55 -30.42 -5.52
C TYR A 199 -23.68 -29.41 -4.38
N ILE A 200 -22.62 -29.25 -3.58
CA ILE A 200 -22.58 -28.34 -2.41
C ILE A 200 -23.09 -26.91 -2.73
N SER A 201 -22.89 -26.45 -3.97
CA SER A 201 -23.36 -25.14 -4.46
C SER A 201 -24.87 -24.97 -4.52
N ARG A 202 -25.62 -26.07 -4.57
CA ARG A 202 -27.09 -26.12 -4.61
C ARG A 202 -27.67 -26.94 -3.46
N CYS A 203 -26.88 -27.18 -2.41
CA CYS A 203 -27.32 -27.96 -1.27
C CYS A 203 -28.28 -27.15 -0.39
N PRO A 204 -29.49 -27.66 -0.13
CA PRO A 204 -30.49 -26.96 0.69
C PRO A 204 -30.10 -26.89 2.17
N GLU A 205 -29.20 -27.75 2.62
CA GLU A 205 -28.77 -27.84 4.03
C GLU A 205 -27.56 -26.98 4.37
N VAL A 206 -26.91 -26.36 3.39
CA VAL A 206 -25.78 -25.44 3.66
C VAL A 206 -26.34 -24.14 4.25
N PRO A 207 -25.96 -23.74 5.48
CA PRO A 207 -26.35 -22.46 6.05
C PRO A 207 -25.88 -21.34 5.12
N ARG A 208 -26.78 -20.45 4.70
CA ARG A 208 -26.44 -19.29 3.86
C ARG A 208 -25.59 -18.30 4.67
N GLY A 209 -24.29 -18.55 4.74
CA GLY A 209 -23.30 -17.59 5.21
C GLY A 209 -23.18 -16.43 4.22
N ARG A 210 -23.13 -15.20 4.74
CA ARG A 210 -23.05 -13.95 3.96
C ARG A 210 -21.91 -14.03 2.92
N GLY A 211 -22.25 -13.79 1.66
CA GLY A 211 -21.26 -13.53 0.61
C GLY A 211 -21.43 -14.38 -0.65
N SER A 212 -22.38 -13.98 -1.50
CA SER A 212 -22.24 -13.83 -2.96
C SER A 212 -23.55 -14.21 -3.69
N PRO A 213 -24.14 -13.33 -4.51
CA PRO A 213 -25.35 -13.65 -5.24
C PRO A 213 -25.09 -14.62 -6.39
N ARG A 214 -26.05 -15.52 -6.54
CA ARG A 214 -26.22 -16.53 -7.58
C ARG A 214 -26.29 -15.86 -8.96
N SER A 215 -25.24 -16.03 -9.77
CA SER A 215 -25.30 -15.83 -11.22
C SER A 215 -26.33 -16.80 -11.81
N GLN A 216 -27.51 -16.28 -12.15
CA GLN A 216 -28.41 -16.93 -13.10
C GLN A 216 -28.07 -16.35 -14.47
N GLY A 217 -27.60 -17.21 -15.36
CA GLY A 217 -27.33 -16.83 -16.74
C GLY A 217 -28.62 -16.52 -17.48
N THR A 218 -28.80 -15.25 -17.79
CA THR A 218 -29.72 -14.79 -18.85
C THR A 218 -28.88 -14.33 -20.03
N LYS A 219 -29.01 -15.05 -21.15
CA LYS A 219 -28.47 -14.68 -22.46
C LYS A 219 -29.03 -13.31 -22.87
N LEU A 220 -28.18 -12.33 -23.14
CA LEU A 220 -28.54 -11.20 -23.99
C LEU A 220 -27.36 -10.80 -24.89
N SER A 221 -27.74 -10.52 -26.13
CA SER A 221 -26.97 -10.38 -27.34
C SER A 221 -26.00 -9.19 -27.37
N ARG A 222 -24.91 -9.42 -28.10
CA ARG A 222 -23.85 -8.51 -28.50
C ARG A 222 -24.42 -7.35 -29.35
N ILE A 223 -24.20 -6.11 -28.94
CA ILE A 223 -24.19 -4.94 -29.85
C ILE A 223 -23.01 -4.06 -29.47
N SER A 224 -22.19 -3.75 -30.48
CA SER A 224 -20.99 -2.93 -30.42
C SER A 224 -21.32 -1.52 -30.93
N SER A 225 -20.91 -0.49 -30.20
CA SER A 225 -20.71 0.90 -30.69
C SER A 225 -20.15 1.75 -29.54
N SER A 226 -18.86 2.10 -29.54
CA SER A 226 -18.22 3.24 -30.20
C SER A 226 -18.64 4.62 -29.64
N SER A 227 -17.60 5.38 -29.23
CA SER A 227 -17.49 6.84 -29.24
C SER A 227 -17.73 7.62 -27.93
N SER A 228 -16.60 8.05 -27.34
CA SER A 228 -16.21 9.46 -27.15
C SER A 228 -17.20 10.51 -26.61
N SER A 229 -16.78 11.09 -25.48
CA SER A 229 -16.57 12.54 -25.26
C SER A 229 -17.51 13.31 -24.33
N ARG A 230 -16.83 13.87 -23.31
CA ARG A 230 -16.79 15.29 -22.91
C ARG A 230 -17.94 15.84 -22.07
N ILE A 231 -17.57 16.03 -20.81
CA ILE A 231 -18.18 16.88 -19.78
C ILE A 231 -18.29 18.32 -20.28
N GLN A 232 -19.47 18.92 -20.08
CA GLN A 232 -19.65 20.37 -20.12
C GLN A 232 -20.65 20.75 -19.01
N ILE A 233 -20.14 21.38 -17.95
CA ILE A 233 -20.91 21.97 -16.87
C ILE A 233 -21.12 23.43 -17.26
N GLN A 234 -22.36 23.83 -17.51
CA GLN A 234 -22.74 25.24 -17.63
C GLN A 234 -23.36 25.70 -16.32
N GLY A 235 -22.80 26.77 -15.78
CA GLY A 235 -23.33 27.48 -14.62
C GLY A 235 -24.55 28.31 -14.98
N ALA A 236 -25.40 28.55 -13.98
CA ALA A 236 -26.43 29.57 -14.02
C ALA A 236 -26.48 30.28 -12.66
N THR A 237 -26.34 31.60 -12.77
CA THR A 237 -26.33 32.63 -11.74
C THR A 237 -27.75 32.97 -11.28
N ALA A 238 -27.94 33.29 -10.00
CA ALA A 238 -29.08 34.09 -9.51
C ALA A 238 -28.71 34.66 -8.12
N ARG A 239 -28.46 35.98 -8.01
CA ARG A 239 -29.36 37.00 -7.41
C ARG A 239 -29.74 36.64 -5.96
N GLY A 240 -29.22 37.29 -4.93
CA GLY A 240 -29.28 38.74 -4.70
C GLY A 240 -30.64 39.09 -4.07
N GLY A 241 -30.73 39.06 -2.75
CA GLY A 241 -31.92 39.42 -1.96
C GLY A 241 -31.53 40.05 -0.60
N PRO A 242 -32.27 41.06 -0.11
CA PRO A 242 -31.78 42.02 0.88
C PRO A 242 -32.01 41.61 2.34
N ILE A 243 -31.19 42.17 3.22
CA ILE A 243 -31.25 42.08 4.68
C ILE A 243 -32.27 43.11 5.21
N PRO A 244 -33.25 42.75 6.06
CA PRO A 244 -34.04 43.73 6.80
C PRO A 244 -33.34 44.06 8.13
N GLY A 245 -33.35 45.34 8.49
CA GLY A 245 -32.87 45.82 9.78
C GLY A 245 -33.90 45.68 10.90
N GLU A 246 -33.41 45.50 12.11
CA GLU A 246 -34.09 45.78 13.39
C GLU A 246 -33.00 46.36 14.32
N ARG A 247 -33.09 47.66 14.63
CA ARG A 247 -33.46 48.26 15.93
C ARG A 247 -32.36 48.22 16.98
#